data_AF-A0A2D7J8N2-F1
#
_entry.id   AF-A0A2D7J8N2-F1
#
_cell.length_a   1.000
_cell.length_b   1.000
_cell.length_c   1.000
_cell.angle_alpha   90.00
_cell.angle_beta   90.00
_cell.angle_gamma   90.00
#
_symmetry.space_group_name_H-M   'P 1'
#
loop_
_entity.id
_entity.type
_entity.pdbx_description
1 polymer ?
#
loop_
_entity_poly.entity_id
_entity_poly.type
_entity_poly.pdbx_seq_one_letter_code
_entity_poly.pdbx_strand_id
1 'polypeptide(L)'
;MDSLFVVGGVMGLVCALTVVLQVRTIGWGVWVWFFSGWMTGELAIWVAGLQLAFVALWILFVGTDSTGFGLGLSAFMASWVLLAWALRDAFDAGAVFQRALSLALGPNYFEQIPASRRNTVRQQILSNEWLWPFRFRRAGVKYVRNLAYTDAGKRGLLDLYLPVKAGERRPVLLQVHGGAWMVGHKSEQAQPLLHRMVESGWIGVSINYRLAPRAAFPAQIIDVKKAITWVKSHIAEYGGDPDFIVITGGSAGGHLSLLAGLSPGHPDWQQGFEDVDTALQGVLALYPAVDFTNRYGIRQQDRMDAFIARKIIQRTREEAPEVFEDGSPISWVDRPGVVETAPPICVVQGTHDSLVWVEEVRRFVAEFSSRASHPLVYAELPRAQHAFEIFHSPRTSHYLNAAAIWLEWVRAEHERAS
;
A
#
# COMPACT_ATOMS: atom_id res chain seq x y z
N MET A 1 31.94 -2.64 -29.73
CA MET A 1 31.77 -2.69 -28.27
C MET A 1 31.32 -1.34 -27.73
N ASP A 2 31.87 -0.22 -28.20
CA ASP A 2 31.47 1.14 -27.78
C ASP A 2 29.96 1.44 -27.80
N SER A 3 29.22 0.92 -28.79
CA SER A 3 27.75 1.07 -28.85
C SER A 3 27.04 0.44 -27.65
N LEU A 4 27.55 -0.67 -27.11
CA LEU A 4 26.97 -1.36 -25.96
C LEU A 4 27.11 -0.53 -24.67
N PHE A 5 28.24 0.17 -24.49
CA PHE A 5 28.44 1.04 -23.33
C PHE A 5 27.52 2.26 -23.38
N VAL A 6 27.40 2.89 -24.55
CA VAL A 6 26.47 4.00 -24.78
C VAL A 6 25.03 3.57 -24.51
N VAL A 7 24.62 2.41 -25.06
CA VAL A 7 23.27 1.85 -24.82
C VAL A 7 23.03 1.60 -23.33
N GLY A 8 24.02 1.04 -22.62
CA GLY A 8 23.93 0.85 -21.17
C GLY A 8 23.74 2.16 -20.41
N GLY A 9 24.53 3.18 -20.74
CA GLY A 9 24.43 4.51 -20.13
C GLY A 9 23.08 5.19 -20.40
N VAL A 10 22.62 5.16 -21.66
CA VAL A 10 21.33 5.74 -22.06
C VAL A 10 20.17 4.99 -21.41
N MET A 11 20.20 3.66 -21.36
CA MET A 11 19.17 2.88 -20.68
C MET A 11 19.12 3.18 -19.18
N GLY A 12 20.27 3.28 -18.52
CA GLY A 12 20.37 3.69 -17.12
C GLY A 12 19.81 5.10 -16.88
N LEU A 13 20.08 6.04 -17.79
CA LEU A 13 19.53 7.39 -17.73
C LEU A 13 18.00 7.40 -17.91
N VAL A 14 17.48 6.68 -18.90
CA VAL A 14 16.03 6.56 -19.15
C VAL A 14 15.32 5.98 -17.93
N CYS A 15 15.86 4.91 -17.34
CA CYS A 15 15.31 4.33 -16.11
C CYS A 15 15.31 5.36 -14.96
N ALA A 16 16.39 6.12 -14.76
CA ALA A 16 16.42 7.13 -13.71
C ALA A 16 15.46 8.31 -13.98
N LEU A 17 15.25 8.68 -15.25
CA LEU A 17 14.24 9.67 -15.64
C LEU A 17 12.81 9.24 -15.26
N THR A 18 12.51 7.93 -15.30
CA THR A 18 11.18 7.43 -14.89
C THR A 18 10.88 7.62 -13.40
N VAL A 19 11.88 7.93 -12.58
CA VAL A 19 11.71 8.23 -11.15
C VAL A 19 11.33 9.70 -10.91
N VAL A 20 11.91 10.61 -11.69
CA VAL A 20 11.75 12.07 -11.48
C VAL A 20 10.69 12.71 -12.36
N LEU A 21 10.30 12.06 -13.46
CA LEU A 21 9.25 12.53 -14.34
C LEU A 21 7.94 11.81 -14.04
N GLN A 22 6.87 12.58 -13.92
CA GLN A 22 5.52 12.04 -13.78
C GLN A 22 4.92 11.86 -15.18
N VAL A 23 4.68 10.62 -15.58
CA VAL A 23 4.07 10.29 -16.89
C VAL A 23 2.94 9.29 -16.68
N ARG A 24 1.75 9.62 -17.19
CA ARG A 24 0.52 8.83 -17.01
C ARG A 24 -0.22 8.51 -18.32
N THR A 25 0.02 9.28 -19.38
CA THR A 25 -0.79 9.26 -20.62
C THR A 25 -0.03 8.68 -21.82
N ILE A 26 0.71 7.58 -21.61
CA ILE A 26 1.50 6.89 -22.66
C ILE A 26 0.90 5.53 -23.07
N GLY A 27 -0.39 5.35 -22.81
CA GLY A 27 -1.12 4.12 -23.11
C GLY A 27 -0.54 2.87 -22.43
N TRP A 28 -0.37 1.76 -23.17
CA TRP A 28 0.18 0.52 -22.61
C TRP A 28 1.62 0.67 -22.09
N GLY A 29 2.35 1.70 -22.55
CA GLY A 29 3.67 2.04 -22.05
C GLY A 29 3.69 2.42 -20.55
N VAL A 30 2.53 2.74 -19.96
CA VAL A 30 2.42 3.10 -18.53
C VAL A 30 2.88 1.96 -17.62
N TRP A 31 2.72 0.70 -18.03
CA TRP A 31 3.22 -0.44 -17.27
C TRP A 31 4.74 -0.50 -17.26
N VAL A 32 5.37 -0.29 -18.41
CA VAL A 32 6.84 -0.24 -18.51
C VAL A 32 7.37 0.95 -17.71
N TRP A 33 6.71 2.10 -17.80
CA TRP A 33 7.05 3.28 -17.02
C TRP A 33 6.94 3.05 -15.52
N PHE A 34 5.82 2.45 -15.07
CA PHE A 34 5.58 2.06 -13.70
C PHE A 34 6.69 1.14 -13.18
N PHE A 35 6.92 0.00 -13.83
CA PHE A 35 7.92 -0.97 -13.37
C PHE A 35 9.34 -0.39 -13.38
N SER A 36 9.67 0.41 -14.39
CA SER A 36 10.95 1.11 -14.47
C SER A 36 11.12 2.08 -13.31
N GLY A 37 10.15 2.99 -13.09
CA GLY A 37 10.23 4.01 -12.05
C GLY A 37 10.20 3.41 -10.65
N TRP A 38 9.37 2.39 -10.44
CA TRP A 38 9.23 1.70 -9.17
C TRP A 38 10.53 0.97 -8.77
N MET A 39 11.06 0.13 -9.66
CA MET A 39 12.31 -0.59 -9.38
C MET A 39 13.49 0.37 -9.26
N THR A 40 13.58 1.37 -10.15
CA THR A 40 14.71 2.31 -10.14
C THR A 40 14.69 3.22 -8.92
N GLY A 41 13.51 3.68 -8.49
CA GLY A 41 13.36 4.56 -7.33
C GLY A 41 13.64 3.84 -6.03
N GLU A 42 12.99 2.70 -5.80
CA GLU A 42 13.07 1.99 -4.51
C GLU A 42 14.35 1.14 -4.37
N LEU A 43 14.98 0.76 -5.49
CA LEU A 43 16.28 0.07 -5.50
C LEU A 43 17.42 0.98 -5.98
N ALA A 44 17.30 2.31 -5.85
CA ALA A 44 18.29 3.26 -6.37
C ALA A 44 19.73 2.96 -5.90
N ILE A 45 19.94 2.47 -4.67
CA ILE A 45 21.25 2.04 -4.15
C ILE A 45 21.83 0.89 -4.98
N TRP A 46 21.00 -0.10 -5.30
CA TRP A 46 21.39 -1.26 -6.11
C TRP A 46 21.62 -0.88 -7.57
N VAL A 47 20.74 -0.04 -8.14
CA VAL A 47 20.92 0.44 -9.52
C VAL A 47 22.22 1.22 -9.65
N ALA A 48 22.51 2.14 -8.72
CA ALA A 48 23.78 2.88 -8.70
C ALA A 48 24.97 1.93 -8.57
N GLY A 49 24.91 0.96 -7.65
CA GLY A 49 25.97 -0.04 -7.47
C GLY A 49 26.22 -0.89 -8.71
N LEU A 50 25.16 -1.35 -9.39
CA LEU A 50 25.26 -2.12 -10.63
C LEU A 50 25.84 -1.28 -11.77
N GLN A 51 25.43 -0.02 -11.90
CA GLN A 51 26.01 0.88 -12.90
C GLN A 51 27.51 1.15 -12.64
N LEU A 52 27.88 1.41 -11.38
CA LEU A 52 29.28 1.60 -10.99
C LEU A 52 30.13 0.36 -11.27
N ALA A 53 29.62 -0.84 -10.92
CA ALA A 53 30.29 -2.10 -11.21
C ALA A 53 30.45 -2.31 -12.72
N PHE A 54 29.41 -2.03 -13.51
CA PHE A 54 29.46 -2.12 -14.98
C PHE A 54 30.53 -1.18 -15.57
N VAL A 55 30.57 0.09 -15.13
CA VAL A 55 31.60 1.06 -15.57
C VAL A 55 33.00 0.61 -15.17
N ALA A 56 33.19 0.13 -13.94
CA ALA A 56 34.48 -0.35 -13.46
C ALA A 56 34.98 -1.57 -14.25
N LEU A 57 34.11 -2.56 -14.50
CA LEU A 57 34.44 -3.73 -15.32
C LEU A 57 34.78 -3.32 -16.76
N TRP A 58 34.07 -2.35 -17.33
CA TRP A 58 34.37 -1.84 -18.67
C TRP A 58 35.77 -1.22 -18.74
N ILE A 59 36.14 -0.38 -17.76
CA ILE A 59 37.47 0.24 -17.67
C ILE A 59 38.56 -0.84 -17.56
N LEU A 60 38.34 -1.88 -16.75
CA LEU A 60 39.32 -2.93 -16.51
C LEU A 60 39.55 -3.87 -17.70
N PHE A 61 38.49 -4.19 -18.47
CA PHE A 61 38.54 -5.24 -19.49
C PHE A 61 38.44 -4.73 -20.94
N VAL A 62 38.01 -3.49 -21.17
CA VAL A 62 37.79 -2.95 -22.53
C VAL A 62 38.61 -1.68 -22.78
N GLY A 63 38.65 -0.75 -21.82
CA GLY A 63 39.39 0.51 -21.92
C GLY A 63 38.50 1.76 -22.14
N THR A 64 39.14 2.92 -22.21
CA THR A 64 38.48 4.25 -22.11
C THR A 64 38.65 5.15 -23.32
N ASP A 65 39.43 4.73 -24.32
CA ASP A 65 39.95 5.64 -25.36
C ASP A 65 38.94 5.97 -26.47
N SER A 66 37.71 5.45 -26.38
CA SER A 66 36.69 5.67 -27.40
C SER A 66 35.76 6.85 -27.08
N THR A 67 35.31 7.56 -28.11
CA THR A 67 34.27 8.60 -27.98
C THR A 67 32.97 8.04 -27.39
N GLY A 68 32.65 6.78 -27.72
CA GLY A 68 31.49 6.08 -27.16
C GLY A 68 31.57 5.89 -25.65
N PHE A 69 32.77 5.66 -25.10
CA PHE A 69 32.98 5.63 -23.66
C PHE A 69 32.61 6.97 -23.00
N GLY A 70 33.10 8.10 -23.54
CA GLY A 70 32.78 9.42 -23.01
C GLY A 70 31.28 9.75 -23.02
N LEU A 71 30.57 9.41 -24.10
CA LEU A 71 29.12 9.59 -24.20
C LEU A 71 28.35 8.70 -23.20
N GLY A 72 28.71 7.42 -23.12
CA GLY A 72 28.08 6.48 -22.18
C GLY A 72 28.31 6.88 -20.71
N LEU A 73 29.53 7.30 -20.37
CA LEU A 73 29.88 7.75 -19.03
C LEU A 73 29.11 9.02 -18.65
N SER A 74 28.93 9.95 -19.58
CA SER A 74 28.11 11.15 -19.36
C SER A 74 26.66 10.78 -19.05
N ALA A 75 26.10 9.78 -19.75
CA ALA A 75 24.75 9.29 -19.47
C ALA A 75 24.65 8.59 -18.10
N PHE A 76 25.66 7.80 -17.70
CA PHE A 76 25.73 7.22 -16.35
C PHE A 76 25.85 8.29 -15.27
N MET A 77 26.69 9.29 -15.46
CA MET A 77 26.80 10.42 -14.51
C MET A 77 25.47 11.16 -14.35
N ALA A 78 24.76 11.43 -15.44
CA ALA A 78 23.43 12.02 -15.39
C ALA A 78 22.44 11.09 -14.65
N SER A 79 22.49 9.77 -14.90
CA SER A 79 21.70 8.77 -14.16
C SER A 79 21.99 8.84 -12.65
N TRP A 80 23.26 8.90 -12.24
CA TRP A 80 23.65 8.98 -10.82
C TRP A 80 23.15 10.23 -10.12
N VAL A 81 23.09 11.39 -10.79
CA VAL A 81 22.49 12.61 -10.24
C VAL A 81 21.00 12.39 -9.94
N LEU A 82 20.27 11.77 -10.87
CA LEU A 82 18.84 11.47 -10.68
C LEU A 82 18.61 10.40 -9.60
N LEU A 83 19.47 9.38 -9.52
CA LEU A 83 19.42 8.37 -8.45
C LEU A 83 19.75 8.97 -7.09
N ALA A 84 20.72 9.88 -6.99
CA ALA A 84 21.03 10.59 -5.76
C ALA A 84 19.83 11.43 -5.28
N TRP A 85 19.09 12.06 -6.22
CA TRP A 85 17.85 12.75 -5.90
C TRP A 85 16.77 11.78 -5.40
N ALA A 86 16.55 10.65 -6.08
CA ALA A 86 15.60 9.63 -5.64
C ALA A 86 15.94 9.11 -4.22
N LEU A 87 17.22 8.92 -3.92
CA LEU A 87 17.67 8.52 -2.59
C LEU A 87 17.41 9.59 -1.54
N ARG A 88 17.67 10.86 -1.85
CA ARG A 88 17.31 11.96 -0.97
C ARG A 88 15.84 11.90 -0.59
N ASP A 89 14.94 11.68 -1.55
CA ASP A 89 13.50 11.57 -1.24
C ASP A 89 13.16 10.37 -0.38
N ALA A 90 13.83 9.24 -0.62
CA ALA A 90 13.63 8.03 0.15
C ALA A 90 14.07 8.20 1.62
N PHE A 91 15.18 8.89 1.87
CA PHE A 91 15.66 9.21 3.21
C PHE A 91 14.89 10.36 3.88
N ASP A 92 14.41 11.34 3.11
CA ASP A 92 13.57 12.46 3.60
C ASP A 92 12.12 12.02 3.88
N ALA A 93 11.71 10.82 3.46
CA ALA A 93 10.36 10.28 3.67
C ALA A 93 9.96 10.24 5.15
N GLY A 94 10.91 10.04 6.07
CA GLY A 94 10.65 10.10 7.51
C GLY A 94 10.05 11.43 7.96
N ALA A 95 10.57 12.54 7.43
CA ALA A 95 10.06 13.88 7.75
C ALA A 95 8.66 14.10 7.16
N VAL A 96 8.35 13.52 6.01
CA VAL A 96 7.01 13.56 5.40
C VAL A 96 6.00 12.85 6.32
N PHE A 97 6.32 11.64 6.78
CA PHE A 97 5.45 10.89 7.68
C PHE A 97 5.30 11.57 9.04
N GLN A 98 6.38 12.08 9.62
CA GLN A 98 6.32 12.80 10.90
C GLN A 98 5.41 14.03 10.80
N ARG A 99 5.50 14.80 9.71
CA ARG A 99 4.60 15.93 9.47
C ARG A 99 3.15 15.49 9.33
N ALA A 100 2.88 14.44 8.54
CA ALA A 100 1.53 13.92 8.35
C ALA A 100 0.90 13.46 9.68
N LEU A 101 1.64 12.71 10.49
CA LEU A 101 1.19 12.27 11.82
C LEU A 101 0.97 13.45 12.76
N SER A 102 1.92 14.40 12.82
CA SER A 102 1.80 15.57 13.69
C SER A 102 0.65 16.51 13.31
N LEU A 103 0.36 16.67 12.03
CA LEU A 103 -0.73 17.52 11.55
C LEU A 103 -2.09 16.92 11.90
N ALA A 104 -2.25 15.62 11.72
CA ALA A 104 -3.52 14.94 11.97
C ALA A 104 -3.75 14.63 13.46
N LEU A 105 -2.73 14.12 14.16
CA LEU A 105 -2.87 13.59 15.53
C LEU A 105 -2.39 14.56 16.62
N GLY A 106 -1.91 15.75 16.22
CA GLY A 106 -1.29 16.74 17.10
C GLY A 106 0.21 16.47 17.36
N PRO A 107 0.98 17.49 17.81
CA PRO A 107 2.44 17.37 17.94
C PRO A 107 2.91 16.33 18.97
N ASN A 108 2.06 16.02 19.95
CA ASN A 108 2.35 15.10 21.05
C ASN A 108 1.77 13.69 20.80
N TYR A 109 1.42 13.35 19.55
CA TYR A 109 0.77 12.06 19.21
C TYR A 109 1.53 10.85 19.73
N PHE A 110 2.87 10.90 19.72
CA PHE A 110 3.69 9.80 20.20
C PHE A 110 3.54 9.58 21.71
N GLU A 111 3.37 10.65 22.49
CA GLU A 111 3.21 10.59 23.95
C GLU A 111 1.85 10.01 24.37
N GLN A 112 0.87 10.07 23.48
CA GLN A 112 -0.45 9.44 23.66
C GLN A 112 -0.39 7.91 23.57
N ILE A 113 0.75 7.34 23.15
CA ILE A 113 1.00 5.89 23.14
C ILE A 113 1.63 5.49 24.49
N PRO A 114 1.13 4.43 25.17
CA PRO A 114 1.71 3.93 26.40
C PRO A 114 3.22 3.66 26.28
N ALA A 115 3.97 4.00 27.32
CA ALA A 115 5.43 3.91 27.31
C ALA A 115 5.97 2.50 26.98
N SER A 116 5.27 1.46 27.44
CA SER A 116 5.60 0.06 27.14
C SER A 116 5.57 -0.25 25.63
N ARG A 117 4.66 0.39 24.88
CA ARG A 117 4.47 0.20 23.43
C ARG A 117 5.35 1.16 22.62
N ARG A 118 5.62 2.37 23.12
CA ARG A 118 6.62 3.27 22.50
C ARG A 118 7.99 2.62 22.35
N ASN A 119 8.40 1.80 23.31
CA ASN A 119 9.69 1.11 23.29
C ASN A 119 9.76 -0.05 22.29
N THR A 120 8.62 -0.56 21.79
CA THR A 120 8.60 -1.63 20.78
C THR A 120 8.59 -1.08 19.36
N VAL A 121 8.15 0.17 19.18
CA VAL A 121 8.11 0.82 17.87
C VAL A 121 9.46 1.43 17.50
N ARG A 122 9.99 1.04 16.34
CA ARG A 122 11.26 1.59 15.83
C ARG A 122 11.04 2.98 15.22
N GLN A 123 11.96 3.89 15.49
CA GLN A 123 12.00 5.22 14.84
C GLN A 123 13.14 5.36 13.84
N GLN A 124 14.24 4.64 14.05
CA GLN A 124 15.37 4.60 13.13
C GLN A 124 15.14 3.58 12.00
N ILE A 125 15.72 3.84 10.84
CA ILE A 125 15.77 2.89 9.73
C ILE A 125 17.09 2.12 9.78
N LEU A 126 17.07 0.84 9.40
CA LEU A 126 18.24 -0.02 9.48
C LEU A 126 18.77 -0.34 8.07
N SER A 127 20.08 -0.21 7.89
CA SER A 127 20.71 -0.47 6.59
C SER A 127 20.56 -1.90 6.11
N ASN A 128 20.54 -2.86 7.03
CA ASN A 128 20.35 -4.26 6.71
C ASN A 128 18.99 -4.57 6.05
N GLU A 129 17.95 -3.75 6.25
CA GLU A 129 16.64 -3.96 5.63
C GLU A 129 16.71 -3.64 4.13
N TRP A 130 17.24 -2.47 3.76
CA TRP A 130 17.31 -2.05 2.36
C TRP A 130 18.56 -2.55 1.59
N LEU A 131 19.59 -3.03 2.30
CA LEU A 131 20.66 -3.84 1.70
C LEU A 131 20.21 -5.28 1.39
N TRP A 132 19.03 -5.71 1.84
CA TRP A 132 18.47 -7.02 1.51
C TRP A 132 16.98 -6.88 1.15
N PRO A 133 16.65 -6.20 0.03
CA PRO A 133 15.30 -5.70 -0.26
C PRO A 133 14.19 -6.74 -0.20
N PHE A 134 14.51 -8.00 -0.54
CA PHE A 134 13.55 -9.11 -0.64
C PHE A 134 13.57 -10.06 0.56
N ARG A 135 14.32 -9.75 1.64
CA ARG A 135 14.43 -10.59 2.83
C ARG A 135 13.36 -10.22 3.86
N PHE A 136 12.17 -10.80 3.70
CA PHE A 136 11.03 -10.50 4.59
C PHE A 136 10.93 -11.37 5.84
N ARG A 137 11.31 -12.66 5.74
CA ARG A 137 11.14 -13.62 6.83
C ARG A 137 11.94 -13.22 8.06
N ARG A 138 11.31 -13.35 9.23
CA ARG A 138 11.92 -13.06 10.52
C ARG A 138 11.75 -14.22 11.49
N ALA A 139 12.74 -14.46 12.35
CA ALA A 139 12.75 -15.59 13.28
C ALA A 139 11.59 -15.52 14.31
N GLY A 140 11.03 -14.33 14.55
CA GLY A 140 9.93 -14.11 15.48
C GLY A 140 8.53 -14.44 14.96
N VAL A 141 8.39 -14.97 13.73
CA VAL A 141 7.09 -15.16 13.06
C VAL A 141 6.84 -16.65 12.78
N LYS A 142 5.72 -17.16 13.29
CA LYS A 142 5.14 -18.46 12.95
C LYS A 142 4.01 -18.26 11.94
N TYR A 143 3.84 -19.20 11.01
CA TYR A 143 2.77 -19.14 10.01
C TYR A 143 1.76 -20.26 10.20
N VAL A 144 0.47 -19.94 10.07
CA VAL A 144 -0.60 -20.92 9.84
C VAL A 144 -1.17 -20.60 8.47
N ARG A 145 -1.13 -21.55 7.54
CA ARG A 145 -1.41 -21.28 6.13
C ARG A 145 -2.68 -21.94 5.64
N ASN A 146 -3.31 -21.31 4.66
CA ASN A 146 -4.43 -21.83 3.89
C ASN A 146 -5.64 -22.22 4.75
N LEU A 147 -5.95 -21.40 5.76
CA LEU A 147 -7.21 -21.52 6.49
C LEU A 147 -8.34 -21.05 5.57
N ALA A 148 -9.37 -21.86 5.44
CA ALA A 148 -10.55 -21.49 4.66
C ALA A 148 -11.46 -20.57 5.49
N TYR A 149 -11.87 -19.46 4.88
CA TYR A 149 -12.87 -18.55 5.44
C TYR A 149 -14.13 -18.46 4.58
N THR A 150 -14.11 -19.02 3.36
CA THR A 150 -15.29 -19.28 2.51
C THR A 150 -15.12 -20.56 1.68
N ASP A 151 -16.17 -20.95 0.97
CA ASP A 151 -16.21 -22.05 0.00
C ASP A 151 -15.62 -21.70 -1.38
N ALA A 152 -15.04 -20.50 -1.57
CA ALA A 152 -14.48 -20.03 -2.83
C ALA A 152 -13.12 -20.68 -3.22
N GLY A 153 -12.86 -21.91 -2.75
CA GLY A 153 -11.63 -22.66 -2.97
C GLY A 153 -10.40 -21.84 -2.58
N LYS A 154 -9.37 -21.82 -3.45
CA LYS A 154 -8.12 -21.07 -3.20
C LYS A 154 -8.33 -19.57 -2.95
N ARG A 155 -9.44 -18.99 -3.41
CA ARG A 155 -9.77 -17.57 -3.24
C ARG A 155 -10.41 -17.26 -1.88
N GLY A 156 -10.99 -18.26 -1.23
CA GLY A 156 -11.51 -18.20 0.14
C GLY A 156 -10.51 -18.60 1.20
N LEU A 157 -9.21 -18.40 0.98
CA LEU A 157 -8.14 -18.80 1.90
C LEU A 157 -7.42 -17.59 2.50
N LEU A 158 -7.01 -17.73 3.76
CA LEU A 158 -6.16 -16.78 4.48
C LEU A 158 -4.95 -17.46 5.13
N ASP A 159 -3.93 -16.65 5.42
CA ASP A 159 -2.74 -17.03 6.18
C ASP A 159 -2.64 -16.15 7.44
N LEU A 160 -2.25 -16.78 8.55
CA LEU A 160 -1.93 -16.10 9.80
C LEU A 160 -0.41 -15.96 9.97
N TYR A 161 -0.01 -14.80 10.44
CA TYR A 161 1.34 -14.45 10.85
C TYR A 161 1.28 -14.22 12.36
N LEU A 162 1.85 -15.13 13.13
CA LEU A 162 1.72 -15.19 14.58
C LEU A 162 3.07 -14.91 15.25
N PRO A 163 3.11 -14.15 16.35
CA PRO A 163 4.33 -14.03 17.15
C PRO A 163 4.72 -15.41 17.71
N VAL A 164 6.01 -15.73 17.72
CA VAL A 164 6.50 -16.99 18.35
C VAL A 164 6.24 -17.04 19.85
N LYS A 165 6.18 -15.88 20.50
CA LYS A 165 5.85 -15.77 21.92
C LYS A 165 4.34 -15.90 22.09
N ALA A 166 3.91 -16.84 22.94
CA ALA A 166 2.51 -16.95 23.34
C ALA A 166 2.00 -15.62 23.92
N GLY A 167 0.70 -15.40 23.77
CA GLY A 167 0.00 -14.22 24.29
C GLY A 167 -1.46 -14.26 23.84
N GLU A 168 -2.29 -13.52 24.55
CA GLU A 168 -3.73 -13.44 24.31
C GLU A 168 -4.13 -12.00 23.98
N ARG A 169 -5.33 -11.84 23.41
CA ARG A 169 -5.90 -10.52 23.05
C ARG A 169 -4.91 -9.64 22.28
N ARG A 170 -4.19 -10.24 21.32
CA ARG A 170 -3.24 -9.51 20.46
C ARG A 170 -4.00 -8.72 19.38
N PRO A 171 -3.68 -7.44 19.15
CA PRO A 171 -4.33 -6.66 18.11
C PRO A 171 -4.11 -7.30 16.73
N VAL A 172 -5.12 -7.21 15.86
CA VAL A 172 -5.13 -7.88 14.56
C VAL A 172 -4.92 -6.87 13.43
N LEU A 173 -3.97 -7.16 12.54
CA LEU A 173 -3.77 -6.43 11.29
C LEU A 173 -4.22 -7.31 10.11
N LEU A 174 -5.37 -6.97 9.52
CA LEU A 174 -5.95 -7.65 8.36
C LEU A 174 -5.44 -7.01 7.07
N GLN A 175 -4.71 -7.76 6.25
CA GLN A 175 -4.15 -7.31 4.98
C GLN A 175 -4.95 -7.84 3.78
N VAL A 176 -5.32 -6.91 2.89
CA VAL A 176 -5.97 -7.17 1.61
C VAL A 176 -5.01 -6.81 0.46
N HIS A 177 -4.69 -7.79 -0.39
CA HIS A 177 -3.77 -7.55 -1.51
C HIS A 177 -4.39 -6.71 -2.63
N GLY A 178 -3.56 -5.97 -3.35
CA GLY A 178 -3.90 -5.24 -4.58
C GLY A 178 -3.95 -6.14 -5.82
N GLY A 179 -3.61 -5.60 -6.99
CA GLY A 179 -3.64 -6.36 -8.25
C GLY A 179 -4.84 -6.06 -9.15
N ALA A 180 -5.31 -4.81 -9.12
CA ALA A 180 -6.40 -4.31 -9.97
C ALA A 180 -7.65 -5.21 -9.97
N TRP A 181 -7.96 -5.81 -8.82
CA TRP A 181 -9.07 -6.77 -8.59
C TRP A 181 -9.06 -8.03 -9.48
N MET A 182 -8.05 -8.21 -10.34
CA MET A 182 -7.98 -9.26 -11.35
C MET A 182 -6.86 -10.25 -11.11
N VAL A 183 -5.80 -9.84 -10.42
CA VAL A 183 -4.63 -10.67 -10.13
C VAL A 183 -4.23 -10.57 -8.66
N GLY A 184 -3.34 -11.46 -8.26
CA GLY A 184 -2.64 -11.40 -7.00
C GLY A 184 -3.01 -12.49 -6.00
N HIS A 185 -2.27 -12.50 -4.88
CA HIS A 185 -2.47 -13.43 -3.77
C HIS A 185 -1.96 -12.91 -2.41
N LYS A 186 -2.44 -13.55 -1.33
CA LYS A 186 -2.16 -13.29 0.10
C LYS A 186 -0.70 -13.34 0.57
N SER A 187 0.27 -13.44 -0.34
CA SER A 187 1.69 -13.42 0.00
C SER A 187 2.53 -12.49 -0.86
N GLU A 188 1.91 -11.61 -1.67
CA GLU A 188 2.62 -10.68 -2.55
C GLU A 188 2.87 -9.31 -1.92
N GLN A 189 1.93 -8.80 -1.13
CA GLN A 189 1.96 -7.44 -0.59
C GLN A 189 2.02 -7.40 0.93
N ALA A 190 2.43 -6.24 1.46
CA ALA A 190 2.60 -5.93 2.88
C ALA A 190 3.48 -6.91 3.66
N GLN A 191 4.31 -7.72 3.00
CA GLN A 191 5.25 -8.62 3.67
C GLN A 191 6.13 -7.88 4.68
N PRO A 192 6.75 -6.72 4.35
CA PRO A 192 7.51 -5.96 5.35
C PRO A 192 6.68 -5.51 6.57
N LEU A 193 5.44 -5.06 6.35
CA LEU A 193 4.56 -4.56 7.42
C LEU A 193 4.07 -5.69 8.34
N LEU A 194 3.55 -6.78 7.77
CA LEU A 194 3.05 -7.92 8.53
C LEU A 194 4.15 -8.47 9.45
N HIS A 195 5.37 -8.66 8.93
CA HIS A 195 6.47 -9.15 9.77
C HIS A 195 6.87 -8.13 10.84
N ARG A 196 6.88 -6.83 10.53
CA ARG A 196 7.20 -5.78 11.51
C ARG A 196 6.19 -5.76 12.66
N MET A 197 4.90 -5.79 12.36
CA MET A 197 3.86 -5.70 13.38
C MET A 197 3.78 -6.98 14.22
N VAL A 198 3.99 -8.14 13.61
CA VAL A 198 4.02 -9.42 14.34
C VAL A 198 5.21 -9.50 15.31
N GLU A 199 6.37 -8.97 14.94
CA GLU A 199 7.48 -8.83 15.88
C GLU A 199 7.15 -7.90 17.07
N SER A 200 6.31 -6.88 16.84
CA SER A 200 5.80 -5.99 17.89
C SER A 200 4.63 -6.60 18.70
N GLY A 201 4.22 -7.84 18.39
CA GLY A 201 3.22 -8.57 19.15
C GLY A 201 1.80 -8.53 18.58
N TRP A 202 1.61 -8.03 17.37
CA TRP A 202 0.33 -8.11 16.64
C TRP A 202 0.14 -9.49 16.00
N ILE A 203 -1.08 -9.80 15.60
CA ILE A 203 -1.36 -10.90 14.66
C ILE A 203 -1.60 -10.32 13.28
N GLY A 204 -0.88 -10.83 12.29
CA GLY A 204 -1.13 -10.53 10.88
C GLY A 204 -2.09 -11.55 10.27
N VAL A 205 -3.10 -11.09 9.54
CA VAL A 205 -3.99 -11.93 8.74
C VAL A 205 -3.88 -11.46 7.31
N SER A 206 -3.54 -12.34 6.36
CA SER A 206 -3.52 -11.98 4.94
C SER A 206 -4.46 -12.87 4.14
N ILE A 207 -5.35 -12.25 3.36
CA ILE A 207 -6.47 -12.94 2.72
C ILE A 207 -6.32 -12.94 1.20
N ASN A 208 -6.75 -14.02 0.56
CA ASN A 208 -7.17 -13.97 -0.83
C ASN A 208 -8.61 -13.47 -0.91
N TYR A 209 -9.09 -13.08 -2.09
CA TYR A 209 -10.50 -12.84 -2.40
C TYR A 209 -10.77 -13.20 -3.87
N ARG A 210 -12.03 -13.42 -4.26
CA ARG A 210 -12.41 -13.75 -5.64
C ARG A 210 -12.04 -12.62 -6.61
N LEU A 211 -11.51 -12.97 -7.78
CA LEU A 211 -10.97 -11.99 -8.74
C LEU A 211 -11.85 -11.85 -9.99
N ALA A 212 -11.93 -10.62 -10.48
CA ALA A 212 -12.48 -10.29 -11.78
C ALA A 212 -11.57 -10.80 -12.92
N PRO A 213 -12.09 -11.05 -14.13
CA PRO A 213 -13.50 -11.02 -14.51
C PRO A 213 -14.25 -12.31 -14.14
N ARG A 214 -13.62 -13.29 -13.47
CA ARG A 214 -14.33 -14.54 -13.10
C ARG A 214 -15.40 -14.30 -12.04
N ALA A 215 -15.18 -13.34 -11.15
CA ALA A 215 -16.16 -12.86 -10.19
C ALA A 215 -16.21 -11.33 -10.28
N ALA A 216 -17.30 -10.78 -10.79
CA ALA A 216 -17.51 -9.34 -10.87
C ALA A 216 -17.65 -8.71 -9.47
N PHE A 217 -17.31 -7.43 -9.36
CA PHE A 217 -17.66 -6.63 -8.18
C PHE A 217 -19.18 -6.66 -7.98
N PRO A 218 -19.70 -6.86 -6.74
CA PRO A 218 -19.04 -6.71 -5.44
C PRO A 218 -18.47 -8.00 -4.81
N ALA A 219 -18.19 -9.06 -5.57
CA ALA A 219 -17.68 -10.32 -5.00
C ALA A 219 -16.42 -10.15 -4.12
N GLN A 220 -15.53 -9.23 -4.50
CA GLN A 220 -14.31 -8.91 -3.77
C GLN A 220 -14.60 -8.38 -2.36
N ILE A 221 -15.46 -7.36 -2.24
CA ILE A 221 -15.77 -6.71 -0.95
C ILE A 221 -16.59 -7.63 -0.05
N ILE A 222 -17.47 -8.47 -0.63
CA ILE A 222 -18.17 -9.53 0.09
C ILE A 222 -17.17 -10.51 0.73
N ASP A 223 -16.14 -10.93 -0.02
CA ASP A 223 -15.12 -11.83 0.52
C ASP A 223 -14.29 -11.19 1.62
N VAL A 224 -13.94 -9.89 1.50
CA VAL A 224 -13.27 -9.14 2.57
C VAL A 224 -14.12 -9.11 3.84
N LYS A 225 -15.43 -8.84 3.73
CA LYS A 225 -16.35 -8.84 4.87
C LYS A 225 -16.50 -10.24 5.49
N LYS A 226 -16.58 -11.30 4.69
CA LYS A 226 -16.56 -12.68 5.19
C LYS A 226 -15.26 -13.02 5.93
N ALA A 227 -14.12 -12.49 5.47
CA ALA A 227 -12.87 -12.65 6.19
C ALA A 227 -12.85 -11.90 7.53
N ILE A 228 -13.44 -10.70 7.60
CA ILE A 228 -13.62 -9.96 8.87
C ILE A 228 -14.46 -10.81 9.85
N THR A 229 -15.59 -11.36 9.38
CA THR A 229 -16.42 -12.28 10.17
C THR A 229 -15.61 -13.48 10.67
N TRP A 230 -14.83 -14.12 9.79
CA TRP A 230 -13.99 -15.24 10.19
C TRP A 230 -12.98 -14.85 11.27
N VAL A 231 -12.32 -13.70 11.14
CA VAL A 231 -11.38 -13.18 12.14
C VAL A 231 -12.10 -12.98 13.47
N LYS A 232 -13.25 -12.30 13.50
CA LYS A 232 -14.03 -12.11 14.73
C LYS A 232 -14.42 -13.43 15.40
N SER A 233 -14.76 -14.45 14.62
CA SER A 233 -15.19 -15.75 15.17
C SER A 233 -14.06 -16.66 15.63
N HIS A 234 -12.87 -16.60 15.01
CA HIS A 234 -11.83 -17.63 15.20
C HIS A 234 -10.48 -17.09 15.70
N ILE A 235 -10.21 -15.78 15.60
CA ILE A 235 -8.85 -15.27 15.86
C ILE A 235 -8.42 -15.42 17.33
N ALA A 236 -9.38 -15.48 18.25
CA ALA A 236 -9.14 -15.75 19.67
C ALA A 236 -8.43 -17.10 19.89
N GLU A 237 -8.75 -18.12 19.10
CA GLU A 237 -8.09 -19.44 19.14
C GLU A 237 -6.60 -19.37 18.79
N TYR A 238 -6.20 -18.31 18.09
CA TYR A 238 -4.83 -18.02 17.69
C TYR A 238 -4.18 -16.92 18.55
N GLY A 239 -4.81 -16.50 19.65
CA GLY A 239 -4.34 -15.49 20.58
C GLY A 239 -4.65 -14.05 20.19
N GLY A 240 -5.50 -13.84 19.18
CA GLY A 240 -5.91 -12.51 18.72
C GLY A 240 -7.06 -11.91 19.51
N ASP A 241 -7.18 -10.60 19.43
CA ASP A 241 -8.33 -9.84 19.92
C ASP A 241 -9.37 -9.73 18.81
N PRO A 242 -10.54 -10.38 18.92
CA PRO A 242 -11.61 -10.26 17.91
C PRO A 242 -12.25 -8.87 17.89
N ASP A 243 -12.07 -8.07 18.95
CA ASP A 243 -12.67 -6.75 19.12
C ASP A 243 -11.76 -5.62 18.61
N PHE A 244 -10.50 -5.92 18.27
CA PHE A 244 -9.53 -4.95 17.77
C PHE A 244 -8.89 -5.40 16.45
N ILE A 245 -9.49 -4.98 15.34
CA ILE A 245 -9.07 -5.29 13.98
C ILE A 245 -8.81 -3.98 13.22
N VAL A 246 -7.58 -3.81 12.74
CA VAL A 246 -7.22 -2.77 11.78
C VAL A 246 -7.04 -3.42 10.41
N ILE A 247 -7.66 -2.86 9.38
CA ILE A 247 -7.52 -3.33 8.00
C ILE A 247 -6.50 -2.49 7.22
N THR A 248 -5.78 -3.12 6.33
CA THR A 248 -4.83 -2.45 5.44
C THR A 248 -4.81 -3.10 4.05
N GLY A 249 -4.40 -2.33 3.05
CA GLY A 249 -4.24 -2.82 1.69
C GLY A 249 -3.66 -1.76 0.76
N GLY A 250 -3.07 -2.23 -0.34
CA GLY A 250 -2.52 -1.37 -1.40
C GLY A 250 -3.36 -1.41 -2.67
N SER A 251 -3.52 -0.28 -3.36
CA SER A 251 -4.20 -0.21 -4.67
C SER A 251 -5.65 -0.69 -4.57
N ALA A 252 -6.04 -1.71 -5.35
CA ALA A 252 -7.31 -2.43 -5.21
C ALA A 252 -7.58 -2.95 -3.78
N GLY A 253 -6.55 -3.37 -3.04
CA GLY A 253 -6.69 -3.76 -1.64
C GLY A 253 -6.93 -2.58 -0.71
N GLY A 254 -6.34 -1.42 -1.02
CA GLY A 254 -6.60 -0.16 -0.31
C GLY A 254 -8.01 0.35 -0.55
N HIS A 255 -8.50 0.23 -1.79
CA HIS A 255 -9.89 0.45 -2.17
C HIS A 255 -10.84 -0.43 -1.34
N LEU A 256 -10.62 -1.74 -1.31
CA LEU A 256 -11.44 -2.67 -0.53
C LEU A 256 -11.35 -2.41 0.98
N SER A 257 -10.19 -1.96 1.48
CA SER A 257 -10.00 -1.61 2.88
C SER A 257 -10.80 -0.36 3.27
N LEU A 258 -10.81 0.67 2.42
CA LEU A 258 -11.66 1.86 2.61
C LEU A 258 -13.14 1.49 2.56
N LEU A 259 -13.56 0.71 1.56
CA LEU A 259 -14.95 0.25 1.49
C LEU A 259 -15.35 -0.52 2.75
N ALA A 260 -14.52 -1.46 3.22
CA ALA A 260 -14.83 -2.24 4.42
C ALA A 260 -15.01 -1.35 5.66
N GLY A 261 -14.14 -0.35 5.85
CA GLY A 261 -14.24 0.58 6.99
C GLY A 261 -15.37 1.61 6.90
N LEU A 262 -15.81 1.97 5.70
CA LEU A 262 -16.88 2.97 5.49
C LEU A 262 -18.28 2.36 5.35
N SER A 263 -18.38 1.03 5.26
CA SER A 263 -19.64 0.32 4.99
C SER A 263 -20.01 -0.75 6.01
N PRO A 264 -19.78 -0.58 7.33
CA PRO A 264 -20.18 -1.59 8.31
C PRO A 264 -21.68 -1.89 8.16
N GLY A 265 -22.04 -3.17 8.08
CA GLY A 265 -23.45 -3.58 7.94
C GLY A 265 -24.10 -3.35 6.57
N HIS A 266 -23.36 -3.06 5.49
CA HIS A 266 -23.98 -2.88 4.17
C HIS A 266 -24.77 -4.13 3.73
N PRO A 267 -26.09 -4.03 3.51
CA PRO A 267 -26.97 -5.20 3.38
C PRO A 267 -26.61 -6.06 2.16
N ASP A 268 -26.31 -5.44 1.02
CA ASP A 268 -25.98 -6.19 -0.21
C ASP A 268 -24.61 -6.88 -0.14
N TRP A 269 -23.77 -6.51 0.83
CA TRP A 269 -22.44 -7.09 0.99
C TRP A 269 -22.32 -8.05 2.18
N GLN A 270 -23.41 -8.26 2.93
CA GLN A 270 -23.47 -9.12 4.12
C GLN A 270 -24.53 -10.22 4.06
N GLN A 271 -24.95 -10.61 2.85
CA GLN A 271 -25.93 -11.67 2.67
C GLN A 271 -25.46 -12.99 3.32
N GLY A 272 -26.26 -13.53 4.24
CA GLY A 272 -26.00 -14.74 5.01
C GLY A 272 -25.15 -14.55 6.28
N PHE A 273 -24.82 -13.31 6.64
CA PHE A 273 -24.12 -12.94 7.89
C PHE A 273 -24.47 -11.49 8.31
N GLU A 274 -25.74 -11.14 8.12
CA GLU A 274 -26.30 -9.80 8.34
C GLU A 274 -26.15 -9.32 9.79
N ASP A 275 -26.28 -10.24 10.74
CA ASP A 275 -26.21 -9.94 12.18
C ASP A 275 -24.77 -9.75 12.71
N VAL A 276 -23.75 -9.98 11.86
CA VAL A 276 -22.35 -9.84 12.28
C VAL A 276 -21.91 -8.38 12.13
N ASP A 277 -21.50 -7.79 13.24
CA ASP A 277 -20.83 -6.49 13.24
C ASP A 277 -19.48 -6.59 12.50
N THR A 278 -19.36 -5.88 11.38
CA THR A 278 -18.12 -5.78 10.59
C THR A 278 -17.38 -4.47 10.78
N ALA A 279 -17.69 -3.69 11.82
CA ALA A 279 -16.93 -2.50 12.18
C ALA A 279 -15.47 -2.85 12.51
N LEU A 280 -14.57 -1.95 12.12
CA LEU A 280 -13.13 -2.05 12.24
C LEU A 280 -12.62 -0.89 13.09
N GLN A 281 -11.47 -1.06 13.74
CA GLN A 281 -10.90 -0.05 14.62
C GLN A 281 -9.93 0.89 13.89
N GLY A 282 -9.60 0.61 12.63
CA GLY A 282 -8.79 1.50 11.80
C GLY A 282 -8.67 1.02 10.35
N VAL A 283 -8.35 1.95 9.45
CA VAL A 283 -8.05 1.66 8.03
C VAL A 283 -6.72 2.30 7.61
N LEU A 284 -5.74 1.49 7.20
CA LEU A 284 -4.48 1.93 6.59
C LEU A 284 -4.48 1.63 5.09
N ALA A 285 -4.81 2.62 4.27
CA ALA A 285 -4.94 2.49 2.82
C ALA A 285 -3.71 3.06 2.08
N LEU A 286 -3.04 2.21 1.29
CA LEU A 286 -1.91 2.63 0.47
C LEU A 286 -2.37 2.81 -0.97
N TYR A 287 -2.14 4.00 -1.49
CA TYR A 287 -2.46 4.44 -2.84
C TYR A 287 -3.80 3.91 -3.38
N PRO A 288 -4.91 4.11 -2.64
CA PRO A 288 -6.18 3.45 -2.93
C PRO A 288 -6.84 4.04 -4.18
N ALA A 289 -7.51 3.18 -4.96
CA ALA A 289 -8.55 3.67 -5.87
C ALA A 289 -9.76 4.14 -5.03
N VAL A 290 -10.24 5.36 -5.25
CA VAL A 290 -11.29 5.98 -4.40
C VAL A 290 -12.56 6.35 -5.15
N ASP A 291 -12.55 6.31 -6.49
CA ASP A 291 -13.68 6.73 -7.30
C ASP A 291 -13.80 5.88 -8.58
N PHE A 292 -14.80 5.01 -8.67
CA PHE A 292 -15.13 4.28 -9.90
C PHE A 292 -15.97 5.11 -10.88
N THR A 293 -16.52 6.24 -10.43
CA THR A 293 -17.44 7.08 -11.20
C THR A 293 -16.74 8.20 -11.96
N ASN A 294 -15.49 8.54 -11.60
CA ASN A 294 -14.76 9.70 -12.15
C ASN A 294 -15.60 11.00 -12.06
N ARG A 295 -16.34 11.20 -10.96
CA ARG A 295 -17.37 12.26 -10.87
C ARG A 295 -16.81 13.67 -11.01
N TYR A 296 -15.53 13.84 -10.71
CA TYR A 296 -14.81 15.12 -10.79
C TYR A 296 -14.01 15.29 -12.09
N GLY A 297 -14.08 14.35 -13.03
CA GLY A 297 -13.38 14.44 -14.31
C GLY A 297 -11.85 14.52 -14.19
N ILE A 298 -11.29 13.93 -13.12
CA ILE A 298 -9.83 13.95 -12.86
C ILE A 298 -9.11 13.08 -13.89
N ARG A 299 -9.70 11.94 -14.25
CA ARG A 299 -9.18 11.07 -15.30
C ARG A 299 -9.67 11.57 -16.65
N GLN A 300 -8.89 12.42 -17.31
CA GLN A 300 -9.28 13.03 -18.60
C GLN A 300 -9.19 12.07 -19.82
N GLN A 301 -9.09 10.75 -19.59
CA GLN A 301 -9.02 9.71 -20.62
C GLN A 301 -9.69 8.42 -20.12
N ASP A 302 -10.79 8.00 -20.77
CA ASP A 302 -11.75 6.95 -20.34
C ASP A 302 -11.20 5.52 -20.19
N ARG A 303 -9.89 5.29 -20.23
CA ARG A 303 -9.31 3.93 -20.22
C ARG A 303 -9.53 3.19 -18.90
N MET A 304 -9.35 3.88 -17.77
CA MET A 304 -9.59 3.29 -16.45
C MET A 304 -11.08 3.04 -16.25
N ASP A 305 -11.93 3.99 -16.66
CA ASP A 305 -13.39 3.89 -16.53
C ASP A 305 -13.92 2.70 -17.37
N ALA A 306 -13.45 2.58 -18.62
CA ALA A 306 -13.76 1.45 -19.48
C ALA A 306 -13.21 0.12 -18.92
N PHE A 307 -12.03 0.13 -18.29
CA PHE A 307 -11.47 -1.04 -17.63
C PHE A 307 -12.34 -1.48 -16.44
N ILE A 308 -12.71 -0.56 -15.55
CA ILE A 308 -13.60 -0.82 -14.41
C ILE A 308 -14.93 -1.38 -14.89
N ALA A 309 -15.60 -0.69 -15.82
CA ALA A 309 -16.89 -1.12 -16.34
C ALA A 309 -16.82 -2.50 -17.02
N ARG A 310 -15.83 -2.75 -17.90
CA ARG A 310 -15.78 -3.99 -18.71
C ARG A 310 -15.21 -5.19 -17.98
N LYS A 311 -14.24 -4.99 -17.08
CA LYS A 311 -13.51 -6.10 -16.44
C LYS A 311 -13.94 -6.33 -15.01
N ILE A 312 -14.20 -5.25 -14.26
CA ILE A 312 -14.40 -5.33 -12.81
C ILE A 312 -15.89 -5.45 -12.49
N ILE A 313 -16.71 -4.50 -12.94
CA ILE A 313 -18.16 -4.46 -12.67
C ILE A 313 -18.94 -5.29 -13.71
N GLN A 314 -18.45 -5.36 -14.95
CA GLN A 314 -19.08 -6.08 -16.08
C GLN A 314 -20.49 -5.58 -16.46
N ARG A 315 -20.80 -4.33 -16.09
CA ARG A 315 -21.98 -3.56 -16.46
C ARG A 315 -21.55 -2.12 -16.72
N THR A 316 -22.30 -1.39 -17.54
CA THR A 316 -22.04 0.04 -17.73
C THR A 316 -22.52 0.84 -16.52
N ARG A 317 -22.06 2.10 -16.41
CA ARG A 317 -22.49 3.00 -15.34
C ARG A 317 -23.98 3.32 -15.45
N GLU A 318 -24.52 3.36 -16.67
CA GLU A 318 -25.94 3.59 -16.94
C GLU A 318 -26.79 2.39 -16.53
N GLU A 319 -26.26 1.17 -16.69
CA GLU A 319 -26.96 -0.07 -16.33
C GLU A 319 -27.00 -0.33 -14.82
N ALA A 320 -25.98 0.09 -14.07
CA ALA A 320 -25.79 -0.24 -12.66
C ALA A 320 -25.19 0.92 -11.85
N PRO A 321 -25.78 2.14 -11.89
CA PRO A 321 -25.21 3.32 -11.25
C PRO A 321 -24.92 3.10 -9.75
N GLU A 322 -25.79 2.37 -9.05
CA GLU A 322 -25.65 2.02 -7.64
C GLU A 322 -24.37 1.23 -7.36
N VAL A 323 -23.98 0.29 -8.22
CA VAL A 323 -22.77 -0.53 -8.04
C VAL A 323 -21.50 0.31 -8.18
N PHE A 324 -21.51 1.29 -9.08
CA PHE A 324 -20.39 2.24 -9.23
C PHE A 324 -20.32 3.21 -8.05
N GLU A 325 -21.46 3.70 -7.57
CA GLU A 325 -21.53 4.57 -6.39
C GLU A 325 -21.09 3.85 -5.12
N ASP A 326 -21.65 2.67 -4.83
CA ASP A 326 -21.25 1.85 -3.69
C ASP A 326 -19.78 1.41 -3.82
N GLY A 327 -19.32 1.13 -5.04
CA GLY A 327 -17.93 0.80 -5.32
C GLY A 327 -16.95 1.98 -5.17
N SER A 328 -17.40 3.20 -4.89
CA SER A 328 -16.55 4.38 -4.83
C SER A 328 -16.43 4.91 -3.40
N PRO A 329 -15.31 4.69 -2.67
CA PRO A 329 -15.10 5.26 -1.33
C PRO A 329 -15.47 6.74 -1.19
N ILE A 330 -15.25 7.55 -2.22
CA ILE A 330 -15.65 8.97 -2.24
C ILE A 330 -17.17 9.18 -2.09
N SER A 331 -18.01 8.29 -2.63
CA SER A 331 -19.47 8.39 -2.54
C SER A 331 -20.00 8.14 -1.13
N TRP A 332 -19.22 7.44 -0.30
CA TRP A 332 -19.59 7.14 1.08
C TRP A 332 -19.44 8.36 2.00
N VAL A 333 -18.58 9.30 1.64
CA VAL A 333 -18.35 10.55 2.40
C VAL A 333 -19.62 11.41 2.47
N ASP A 334 -20.50 11.30 1.48
CA ASP A 334 -21.78 12.01 1.41
C ASP A 334 -22.94 11.30 2.12
N ARG A 335 -22.73 10.07 2.59
CA ARG A 335 -23.82 9.29 3.19
C ARG A 335 -24.01 9.66 4.66
N PRO A 336 -25.26 9.87 5.11
CA PRO A 336 -25.55 10.22 6.50
C PRO A 336 -24.95 9.22 7.49
N GLY A 337 -24.24 9.72 8.50
CA GLY A 337 -23.70 8.92 9.60
C GLY A 337 -22.41 8.16 9.29
N VAL A 338 -21.99 8.06 8.02
CA VAL A 338 -20.81 7.29 7.64
C VAL A 338 -19.52 7.95 8.14
N VAL A 339 -19.37 9.25 7.95
CA VAL A 339 -18.14 9.96 8.34
C VAL A 339 -18.02 10.06 9.86
N GLU A 340 -19.15 10.22 10.56
CA GLU A 340 -19.21 10.31 12.01
C GLU A 340 -18.84 8.99 12.70
N THR A 341 -19.18 7.87 12.07
CA THR A 341 -18.91 6.51 12.58
C THR A 341 -17.69 5.84 11.95
N ALA A 342 -17.05 6.49 10.97
CA ALA A 342 -15.86 5.96 10.32
C ALA A 342 -14.72 5.80 11.34
N PRO A 343 -13.95 4.69 11.27
CA PRO A 343 -12.79 4.51 12.12
C PRO A 343 -11.66 5.48 11.72
N PRO A 344 -10.62 5.65 12.55
CA PRO A 344 -9.41 6.36 12.15
C PRO A 344 -8.84 5.85 10.82
N ILE A 345 -8.55 6.77 9.90
CA ILE A 345 -8.04 6.46 8.56
C ILE A 345 -6.62 7.02 8.40
N CYS A 346 -5.72 6.21 7.84
CA CYS A 346 -4.42 6.64 7.35
C CYS A 346 -4.30 6.31 5.86
N VAL A 347 -4.02 7.33 5.05
CA VAL A 347 -3.83 7.23 3.60
C VAL A 347 -2.40 7.62 3.26
N VAL A 348 -1.73 6.76 2.48
CA VAL A 348 -0.37 7.04 1.98
C VAL A 348 -0.37 6.99 0.46
N GLN A 349 0.07 8.06 -0.22
CA GLN A 349 0.01 8.18 -1.67
C GLN A 349 1.32 8.71 -2.23
N GLY A 350 1.82 8.13 -3.32
CA GLY A 350 2.97 8.66 -4.04
C GLY A 350 2.57 9.76 -5.03
N THR A 351 3.33 10.85 -5.12
CA THR A 351 3.02 11.91 -6.10
C THR A 351 3.23 11.47 -7.54
N HIS A 352 4.12 10.49 -7.77
CA HIS A 352 4.44 9.99 -9.11
C HIS A 352 3.73 8.69 -9.47
N ASP A 353 2.82 8.22 -8.63
CA ASP A 353 1.97 7.08 -8.91
C ASP A 353 1.36 7.19 -10.31
N SER A 354 1.73 6.26 -11.19
CA SER A 354 1.30 6.27 -12.58
C SER A 354 0.03 5.45 -12.82
N LEU A 355 -0.50 4.77 -11.81
CA LEU A 355 -1.64 3.86 -11.92
C LEU A 355 -2.90 4.40 -11.23
N VAL A 356 -2.73 5.11 -10.12
CA VAL A 356 -3.79 5.80 -9.39
C VAL A 356 -3.48 7.30 -9.34
N TRP A 357 -4.46 8.13 -9.63
CA TRP A 357 -4.30 9.58 -9.67
C TRP A 357 -4.25 10.12 -8.25
N VAL A 358 -3.09 10.69 -7.87
CA VAL A 358 -2.93 11.38 -6.57
C VAL A 358 -3.98 12.47 -6.37
N GLU A 359 -4.46 13.09 -7.44
CA GLU A 359 -5.51 14.11 -7.43
C GLU A 359 -6.85 13.54 -6.93
N GLU A 360 -7.18 12.28 -7.24
CA GLU A 360 -8.40 11.64 -6.74
C GLU A 360 -8.30 11.38 -5.24
N VAL A 361 -7.13 10.93 -4.79
CA VAL A 361 -6.88 10.69 -3.37
C VAL A 361 -6.86 12.00 -2.58
N ARG A 362 -6.26 13.07 -3.13
CA ARG A 362 -6.35 14.42 -2.55
C ARG A 362 -7.79 14.89 -2.42
N ARG A 363 -8.64 14.62 -3.43
CA ARG A 363 -10.06 14.98 -3.39
C ARG A 363 -10.80 14.21 -2.30
N PHE A 364 -10.56 12.89 -2.19
CA PHE A 364 -11.09 12.07 -1.11
C PHE A 364 -10.69 12.56 0.28
N VAL A 365 -9.39 12.83 0.47
CA VAL A 365 -8.87 13.35 1.74
C VAL A 365 -9.50 14.70 2.08
N ALA A 366 -9.62 15.61 1.11
CA ALA A 366 -10.22 16.92 1.33
C ALA A 366 -11.71 16.83 1.72
N GLU A 367 -12.50 16.02 1.00
CA GLU A 367 -13.92 15.84 1.30
C GLU A 367 -14.11 15.17 2.66
N PHE A 368 -13.38 14.09 2.95
CA PHE A 368 -13.50 13.36 4.22
C PHE A 368 -13.08 14.24 5.41
N SER A 369 -11.90 14.87 5.35
CA SER A 369 -11.40 15.71 6.45
C SER A 369 -12.22 16.98 6.66
N SER A 370 -13.00 17.44 5.68
CA SER A 370 -13.90 18.58 5.85
C SER A 370 -15.14 18.26 6.70
N ARG A 371 -15.42 16.97 6.92
CA ARG A 371 -16.64 16.48 7.60
C ARG A 371 -16.34 15.62 8.83
N ALA A 372 -15.20 14.92 8.82
CA ALA A 372 -14.80 14.07 9.93
C ALA A 372 -14.45 14.90 11.16
N SER A 373 -15.02 14.51 12.30
CA SER A 373 -14.58 14.99 13.62
C SER A 373 -13.30 14.29 14.08
N HIS A 374 -12.99 13.11 13.53
CA HIS A 374 -11.82 12.31 13.85
C HIS A 374 -10.67 12.59 12.88
N PRO A 375 -9.40 12.46 13.32
CA PRO A 375 -8.27 12.79 12.46
C PRO A 375 -8.04 11.74 11.36
N LEU A 376 -7.92 12.20 10.11
CA LEU A 376 -7.40 11.43 8.99
C LEU A 376 -5.93 11.78 8.75
N VAL A 377 -5.05 10.78 8.80
CA VAL A 377 -3.62 10.94 8.47
C VAL A 377 -3.44 10.81 6.96
N TYR A 378 -2.88 11.83 6.31
CA TYR A 378 -2.53 11.78 4.88
C TYR A 378 -1.04 12.05 4.67
N ALA A 379 -0.31 11.03 4.20
CA ALA A 379 1.10 11.14 3.85
C ALA A 379 1.27 11.08 2.33
N GLU A 380 1.60 12.22 1.73
CA GLU A 380 1.90 12.31 0.29
C GLU A 380 3.41 12.27 0.05
N LEU A 381 3.90 11.18 -0.54
CA LEU A 381 5.31 10.89 -0.71
C LEU A 381 5.86 11.49 -2.01
N PRO A 382 6.83 12.43 -1.95
CA PRO A 382 7.44 13.00 -3.13
C PRO A 382 8.09 11.91 -4.00
N ARG A 383 7.73 11.90 -5.29
CA ARG A 383 8.28 11.03 -6.34
C ARG A 383 8.16 9.53 -6.09
N ALA A 384 7.44 9.11 -5.04
CA ALA A 384 7.13 7.70 -4.87
C ALA A 384 6.21 7.24 -5.99
N GLN A 385 6.53 6.06 -6.54
CA GLN A 385 5.66 5.34 -7.45
C GLN A 385 4.60 4.56 -6.70
N HIS A 386 3.65 4.00 -7.45
CA HIS A 386 2.74 2.97 -6.95
C HIS A 386 3.54 1.82 -6.32
N ALA A 387 2.99 1.13 -5.33
CA ALA A 387 3.60 -0.07 -4.74
C ALA A 387 5.00 0.11 -4.10
N PHE A 388 5.35 1.33 -3.68
CA PHE A 388 6.67 1.65 -3.11
C PHE A 388 7.09 0.76 -1.93
N GLU A 389 6.14 0.18 -1.19
CA GLU A 389 6.34 -0.54 0.06
C GLU A 389 6.49 -2.07 -0.08
N ILE A 390 6.30 -2.63 -1.29
CA ILE A 390 6.28 -4.09 -1.50
C ILE A 390 7.60 -4.75 -1.04
N PHE A 391 8.73 -4.06 -1.19
CA PHE A 391 10.04 -4.54 -0.74
C PHE A 391 10.79 -3.47 0.05
N HIS A 392 11.86 -3.88 0.75
CA HIS A 392 12.60 -2.96 1.60
C HIS A 392 13.42 -1.95 0.79
N SER A 393 13.16 -0.67 1.05
CA SER A 393 13.97 0.48 0.66
C SER A 393 14.10 1.42 1.87
N PRO A 394 14.91 2.50 1.82
CA PRO A 394 14.90 3.52 2.86
C PRO A 394 13.49 4.12 3.05
N ARG A 395 12.75 4.37 1.96
CA ARG A 395 11.37 4.88 1.99
C ARG A 395 10.43 3.89 2.67
N THR A 396 10.48 2.61 2.30
CA THR A 396 9.70 1.55 2.95
C THR A 396 10.00 1.48 4.43
N SER A 397 11.27 1.61 4.83
CA SER A 397 11.66 1.56 6.24
C SER A 397 11.05 2.70 7.06
N HIS A 398 11.00 3.92 6.50
CA HIS A 398 10.29 5.05 7.12
C HIS A 398 8.77 4.82 7.18
N TYR A 399 8.18 4.30 6.11
CA TYR A 399 6.78 3.91 6.08
C TYR A 399 6.45 2.89 7.19
N LEU A 400 7.25 1.84 7.35
CA LEU A 400 7.05 0.82 8.37
C LEU A 400 7.07 1.39 9.79
N ASN A 401 7.98 2.34 10.05
CA ASN A 401 8.03 3.04 11.33
C ASN A 401 6.77 3.88 11.54
N ALA A 402 6.38 4.68 10.56
CA ALA A 402 5.20 5.54 10.63
C ALA A 402 3.89 4.73 10.79
N ALA A 403 3.73 3.65 10.02
CA ALA A 403 2.58 2.76 10.10
C ALA A 403 2.50 2.09 11.47
N ALA A 404 3.62 1.60 12.01
CA ALA A 404 3.64 1.01 13.35
C ALA A 404 3.26 2.02 14.43
N ILE A 405 3.74 3.27 14.34
CA ILE A 405 3.36 4.33 15.28
C ILE A 405 1.87 4.62 15.18
N TRP A 406 1.33 4.77 13.97
CA TRP A 406 -0.09 5.03 13.77
C TRP A 406 -0.96 3.88 14.29
N LEU A 407 -0.60 2.63 14.01
CA LEU A 407 -1.31 1.43 14.49
C LEU A 407 -1.34 1.36 16.02
N GLU A 408 -0.23 1.66 16.69
CA GLU A 408 -0.18 1.70 18.15
C GLU A 408 -0.96 2.88 18.74
N TRP A 409 -1.00 4.02 18.04
CA TRP A 409 -1.83 5.17 18.41
C TRP A 409 -3.32 4.83 18.33
N VAL A 410 -3.78 4.24 17.23
CA VAL A 410 -5.17 3.79 17.06
C VAL A 410 -5.56 2.83 18.17
N ARG A 411 -4.67 1.89 18.50
CA ARG A 411 -4.89 0.95 19.61
C ARG A 411 -5.01 1.67 20.95
N ALA A 412 -4.14 2.64 21.22
CA ALA A 412 -4.21 3.43 22.45
C ALA A 412 -5.51 4.25 22.55
N GLU A 413 -6.02 4.76 21.44
CA GLU A 413 -7.27 5.50 21.41
C GLU A 413 -8.47 4.59 21.67
N HIS A 414 -8.50 3.40 21.05
CA HIS A 414 -9.55 2.42 21.30
C HIS A 414 -9.60 1.95 22.77
N GLU A 415 -8.43 1.68 23.37
CA GLU A 415 -8.31 1.31 24.79
C GLU A 415 -8.73 2.44 25.74
N ARG A 416 -8.72 3.71 25.30
CA ARG A 416 -9.23 4.85 26.09
C ARG A 416 -10.74 5.03 26.00
N ALA A 417 -11.33 4.62 24.87
CA ALA A 417 -12.76 4.77 24.60
C ALA A 417 -13.61 3.60 25.12
N SER A 418 -12.97 2.47 25.44
CA SER A 418 -13.57 1.25 26.02
C SER A 418 -13.53 1.30 27.54
#